data_AF-A0A941TC25-F1
#
_entry.id   AF-A0A941TC25-F1
#
_cell.length_a   1.000
_cell.length_b   1.000
_cell.length_c   1.000
_cell.angle_alpha   90.00
_cell.angle_beta   90.00
_cell.angle_gamma   90.00
#
_symmetry.space_group_name_H-M   'P 1'
#
loop_
_entity.id
_entity.type
_entity.pdbx_description
1 polymer ?
#
loop_
_entity_poly.entity_id
_entity_poly.type
_entity_poly.pdbx_seq_one_letter_code
_entity_poly.pdbx_strand_id
1 'polypeptide(L)'
;MLRLLCFLALLPLAAARAAAPDDTWMSVLLDGRKIGSMHTTRNIDGERVRTTQAMQIELERSGLKLALSTSETDEETRAGKPLRFESRTKISGIESVQRGTLRSDGKLEVTSEVGGATRTRTIDWPQGAVLAEGMRLIEEKHGLVPGTRYKALAFQAENLEAVEVDSRVGARESIELPEGRREVVRIEQTIALGGTPTRTVSWVDADASVRKLLVPMMGYELTMLACSKDCATAPNQAPDVLVRTMLESPRALTSSERSNGARILLSPTDSSGEALKFATTDEQQVIAMADGKVELRIAPASAAAAREGRPAAADTRPNDWLQSAAPEIVKLAHEGAGDAKSAAAQMQNLEDFVRKFIRTKDLSVGYASALEVAKNPEGDCTEHAVLLAALGRALGIPTRVVDGLVYIDHYAGKTDVFVPHAWAQAWVDGHWRSYDAALQGFDAGHVALSTGNGDPWRFYAGFNTLGRVRIDAVTPLTP
;
A
#
# COMPACT_ATOMS: atom_id res chain seq x y z
N MET A 1 -4.76 1.59 -2.47
CA MET A 1 -5.21 0.45 -1.62
C MET A 1 -6.73 0.24 -1.56
N LEU A 2 -7.53 1.29 -1.38
CA LEU A 2 -9.00 1.18 -1.21
C LEU A 2 -9.78 0.81 -2.49
N ARG A 3 -9.12 0.75 -3.65
CA ARG A 3 -9.71 0.41 -4.97
C ARG A 3 -9.91 -1.08 -5.24
N LEU A 4 -9.32 -1.97 -4.43
CA LEU A 4 -9.22 -3.41 -4.73
C LEU A 4 -10.53 -4.20 -4.50
N LEU A 5 -11.67 -3.53 -4.68
CA LEU A 5 -12.89 -3.79 -3.92
C LEU A 5 -14.19 -3.56 -4.72
N CYS A 6 -14.12 -3.16 -6.00
CA CYS A 6 -15.18 -2.32 -6.55
C CYS A 6 -15.70 -2.71 -7.96
N PHE A 7 -15.46 -3.93 -8.42
CA PHE A 7 -15.98 -4.42 -9.71
C PHE A 7 -17.30 -5.21 -9.53
N LEU A 8 -17.99 -5.61 -10.62
CA LEU A 8 -19.32 -6.28 -10.74
C LEU A 8 -20.56 -5.39 -11.05
N ALA A 9 -21.48 -5.93 -11.90
CA ALA A 9 -22.92 -5.58 -12.14
C ALA A 9 -23.44 -4.86 -13.43
N LEU A 10 -23.85 -5.55 -14.53
CA LEU A 10 -25.00 -5.18 -15.46
C LEU A 10 -25.19 -5.88 -16.84
N LEU A 11 -25.99 -6.95 -16.81
CA LEU A 11 -26.97 -7.47 -17.79
C LEU A 11 -27.18 -6.80 -19.17
N PRO A 12 -27.48 -7.63 -20.20
CA PRO A 12 -28.84 -8.12 -20.44
C PRO A 12 -28.97 -9.68 -20.38
N LEU A 13 -30.12 -10.32 -20.12
CA LEU A 13 -31.49 -9.86 -19.86
C LEU A 13 -32.17 -10.86 -18.84
N ALA A 14 -33.40 -11.39 -18.88
CA ALA A 14 -34.47 -11.49 -19.88
C ALA A 14 -35.88 -11.47 -19.22
N ALA A 15 -36.13 -12.31 -18.21
CA ALA A 15 -37.24 -12.10 -17.28
C ALA A 15 -36.89 -10.89 -16.39
N ALA A 16 -37.83 -9.94 -16.24
CA ALA A 16 -37.62 -8.58 -15.72
C ALA A 16 -36.62 -8.48 -14.55
N ARG A 17 -35.35 -8.33 -14.91
CA ARG A 17 -34.19 -8.29 -14.02
C ARG A 17 -33.86 -6.83 -13.85
N ALA A 18 -33.89 -6.34 -12.61
CA ALA A 18 -33.59 -4.96 -12.33
C ALA A 18 -32.22 -4.60 -12.91
N ALA A 19 -32.07 -3.35 -13.37
CA ALA A 19 -30.74 -2.83 -13.58
C ALA A 19 -30.04 -2.77 -12.22
N ALA A 20 -28.76 -3.12 -12.17
CA ALA A 20 -27.96 -2.89 -10.97
C ALA A 20 -27.98 -1.39 -10.63
N PRO A 21 -27.90 -1.02 -9.35
CA PRO A 21 -28.04 0.36 -8.92
C PRO A 21 -26.91 1.24 -9.46
N ASP A 22 -27.27 2.12 -10.40
CA ASP A 22 -26.44 3.21 -10.94
C ASP A 22 -26.03 4.26 -9.85
N ASP A 23 -26.54 4.11 -8.61
CA ASP A 23 -26.08 4.80 -7.37
C ASP A 23 -26.07 3.79 -6.20
N THR A 24 -24.89 3.50 -5.64
CA THR A 24 -24.67 2.55 -4.54
C THR A 24 -23.87 3.18 -3.41
N TRP A 25 -24.43 3.18 -2.20
CA TRP A 25 -23.76 3.60 -0.97
C TRP A 25 -23.37 2.40 -0.11
N MET A 26 -22.21 2.46 0.54
CA MET A 26 -21.76 1.48 1.53
C MET A 26 -21.15 2.14 2.76
N SER A 27 -21.42 1.58 3.94
CA SER A 27 -20.58 1.82 5.12
C SER A 27 -19.24 1.10 4.94
N VAL A 28 -18.14 1.77 5.31
CA VAL A 28 -16.80 1.15 5.40
C VAL A 28 -16.46 0.93 6.88
N LEU A 29 -16.04 -0.27 7.23
CA LEU A 29 -15.76 -0.69 8.59
C LEU A 29 -14.40 -1.40 8.68
N LEU A 30 -13.72 -1.26 9.82
CA LEU A 30 -12.48 -1.96 10.17
C LEU A 30 -12.71 -2.73 11.47
N ASP A 31 -12.59 -4.06 11.44
CA ASP A 31 -12.99 -4.97 12.53
C ASP A 31 -14.40 -4.65 13.07
N GLY A 32 -15.35 -4.35 12.18
CA GLY A 32 -16.72 -3.98 12.52
C GLY A 32 -16.93 -2.57 13.09
N ARG A 33 -15.88 -1.76 13.30
CA ARG A 33 -16.02 -0.33 13.62
C ARG A 33 -16.21 0.47 12.33
N LYS A 34 -17.27 1.28 12.22
CA LYS A 34 -17.45 2.14 11.05
C LYS A 34 -16.33 3.19 10.99
N ILE A 35 -15.51 3.16 9.96
CA ILE A 35 -14.42 4.13 9.73
C ILE A 35 -14.69 5.08 8.57
N GLY A 36 -15.70 4.81 7.74
CA GLY A 36 -15.90 5.59 6.54
C GLY A 36 -17.14 5.26 5.73
N SER A 37 -17.13 5.73 4.49
CA SER A 37 -18.18 5.55 3.48
C SER A 37 -17.57 5.25 2.12
N MET A 38 -18.30 4.49 1.30
CA MET A 38 -18.02 4.35 -0.13
C MET A 38 -19.28 4.74 -0.91
N HIS A 39 -19.10 5.41 -2.04
CA HIS A 39 -20.13 5.76 -3.00
C HIS A 39 -19.68 5.34 -4.41
N THR A 40 -20.47 4.50 -5.08
CA THR A 40 -20.31 4.19 -6.50
C THR A 40 -21.47 4.79 -7.27
N THR A 41 -21.18 5.44 -8.39
CA THR A 41 -22.20 5.78 -9.40
C THR A 41 -21.79 5.25 -10.75
N ARG A 42 -22.78 4.92 -11.57
CA ARG A 42 -22.60 4.47 -12.94
C ARG A 42 -23.60 5.21 -13.82
N ASN A 43 -23.13 5.76 -14.93
CA ASN A 43 -23.93 6.63 -15.79
C ASN A 43 -23.69 6.23 -17.25
N ILE A 44 -24.77 6.07 -18.03
CA ILE A 44 -24.68 5.75 -19.46
C ILE A 44 -25.11 6.99 -20.27
N ASP A 45 -24.23 7.50 -21.13
CA ASP A 45 -24.50 8.61 -22.03
C ASP A 45 -24.08 8.24 -23.47
N GLY A 46 -25.04 8.21 -24.39
CA GLY A 46 -24.83 7.74 -25.76
C GLY A 46 -24.22 6.33 -25.80
N GLU A 47 -23.01 6.21 -26.33
CA GLU A 47 -22.21 4.97 -26.37
C GLU A 47 -21.18 4.84 -25.25
N ARG A 48 -21.12 5.80 -24.33
CA ARG A 48 -20.19 5.80 -23.20
C ARG A 48 -20.87 5.32 -21.93
N VAL A 49 -20.10 4.62 -21.12
CA VAL A 49 -20.40 4.40 -19.71
C VAL A 49 -19.33 5.10 -18.90
N ARG A 50 -19.75 5.84 -17.88
CA ARG A 50 -18.87 6.42 -16.85
C ARG A 50 -19.18 5.73 -15.53
N THR A 51 -18.15 5.21 -14.87
CA THR A 51 -18.25 4.68 -13.52
C THR A 51 -17.36 5.51 -12.61
N THR A 52 -17.95 6.13 -11.58
CA THR A 52 -17.25 6.94 -10.59
C THR A 52 -17.36 6.28 -9.23
N GLN A 53 -16.23 6.05 -8.56
CA GLN A 53 -16.17 5.35 -7.28
C GLN A 53 -15.37 6.20 -6.30
N ALA A 54 -15.97 6.59 -5.19
CA ALA A 54 -15.33 7.38 -4.15
C ALA A 54 -15.35 6.62 -2.83
N MET A 55 -14.25 6.64 -2.08
CA MET A 55 -14.20 6.12 -0.72
C MET A 55 -13.52 7.14 0.20
N GLN A 56 -14.08 7.33 1.38
CA GLN A 56 -13.56 8.22 2.42
C GLN A 56 -13.50 7.46 3.74
N ILE A 57 -12.32 7.40 4.37
CA ILE A 57 -12.12 6.79 5.69
C ILE A 57 -11.36 7.72 6.63
N GLU A 58 -11.59 7.53 7.93
CA GLU A 58 -10.89 8.19 9.02
C GLU A 58 -10.26 7.11 9.92
N LEU A 59 -8.95 7.21 10.14
CA LEU A 59 -8.15 6.35 11.03
C LEU A 59 -7.48 7.24 12.09
N GLU A 60 -6.95 6.66 13.16
CA GLU A 60 -6.13 7.39 14.14
C GLU A 60 -4.71 6.78 14.24
N ARG A 61 -3.71 7.64 14.54
CA ARG A 61 -2.31 7.26 14.79
C ARG A 61 -1.81 8.00 16.03
N SER A 62 -1.64 7.30 17.15
CA SER A 62 -1.39 7.90 18.47
C SER A 62 -2.41 9.01 18.83
N GLY A 63 -3.69 8.81 18.49
CA GLY A 63 -4.77 9.79 18.68
C GLY A 63 -4.79 10.98 17.70
N LEU A 64 -3.88 11.08 16.74
CA LEU A 64 -3.98 12.02 15.62
C LEU A 64 -4.86 11.43 14.52
N LYS A 65 -5.85 12.19 14.04
CA LYS A 65 -6.77 11.74 12.97
C LYS A 65 -6.10 11.83 11.60
N LEU A 66 -6.14 10.70 10.88
CA LEU A 66 -5.69 10.54 9.51
C LEU A 66 -6.91 10.41 8.59
N ALA A 67 -7.14 11.42 7.75
CA ALA A 67 -8.20 11.39 6.75
C ALA A 67 -7.65 10.89 5.40
N LEU A 68 -8.16 9.75 4.92
CA LEU A 68 -7.88 9.22 3.58
C LEU A 68 -9.14 9.31 2.73
N SER A 69 -9.00 9.86 1.52
CA SER A 69 -10.03 9.78 0.50
C SER A 69 -9.45 9.34 -0.84
N THR A 70 -10.23 8.59 -1.60
CA THR A 70 -9.89 8.09 -2.93
C THR A 70 -11.06 8.31 -3.87
N SER A 71 -10.79 8.56 -5.14
CA SER A 71 -11.79 8.61 -6.20
C SER A 71 -11.24 8.05 -7.51
N GLU A 72 -12.00 7.15 -8.13
CA GLU A 72 -11.88 6.73 -9.52
C GLU A 72 -12.99 7.40 -10.34
N THR A 73 -12.70 7.72 -11.60
CA THR A 73 -13.71 7.89 -12.64
C THR A 73 -13.18 7.29 -13.94
N ASP A 74 -13.75 6.14 -14.31
CA ASP A 74 -13.51 5.48 -15.58
C ASP A 74 -14.49 5.96 -16.64
N GLU A 75 -14.04 6.03 -17.90
CA GLU A 75 -14.91 6.07 -19.07
C GLU A 75 -14.56 4.94 -20.05
N GLU A 76 -15.60 4.21 -20.43
CA GLU A 76 -15.56 3.05 -21.33
C GLU A 76 -16.66 3.16 -22.39
N THR A 77 -16.57 2.36 -23.44
CA THR A 77 -17.72 2.10 -24.33
C THR A 77 -18.74 1.20 -23.64
N ARG A 78 -20.00 1.15 -24.10
CA ARG A 78 -20.99 0.11 -23.75
C ARG A 78 -20.49 -1.35 -23.84
N ALA A 79 -19.45 -1.61 -24.63
CA ALA A 79 -18.83 -2.93 -24.79
C ALA A 79 -17.62 -3.18 -23.84
N GLY A 80 -17.41 -2.34 -22.82
CA GLY A 80 -16.33 -2.53 -21.85
C GLY A 80 -14.91 -2.23 -22.37
N LYS A 81 -14.79 -1.54 -23.51
CA LYS A 81 -13.51 -1.05 -24.01
C LYS A 81 -13.09 0.24 -23.26
N PRO A 82 -11.92 0.28 -22.60
CA PRO A 82 -11.35 1.48 -21.98
C PRO A 82 -11.21 2.66 -22.95
N LEU A 83 -11.51 3.87 -22.46
CA LEU A 83 -11.28 5.13 -23.17
C LEU A 83 -10.35 6.06 -22.36
N ARG A 84 -10.66 6.29 -21.08
CA ARG A 84 -9.85 7.10 -20.15
C ARG A 84 -10.20 6.83 -18.70
N PHE A 85 -9.35 7.30 -17.78
CA PHE A 85 -9.61 7.32 -16.35
C PHE A 85 -9.06 8.60 -15.68
N GLU A 86 -9.61 8.95 -14.52
CA GLU A 86 -8.99 9.82 -13.52
C GLU A 86 -8.98 9.11 -12.17
N SER A 87 -7.81 8.98 -11.54
CA SER A 87 -7.64 8.56 -10.14
C SER A 87 -7.21 9.76 -9.31
N ARG A 88 -7.79 9.92 -8.12
CA ARG A 88 -7.37 10.85 -7.07
C ARG A 88 -7.20 10.08 -5.77
N THR A 89 -6.07 10.27 -5.10
CA THR A 89 -5.84 9.76 -3.75
C THR A 89 -5.32 10.89 -2.88
N LYS A 90 -6.02 11.17 -1.78
CA LYS A 90 -5.74 12.29 -0.88
C LYS A 90 -5.57 11.80 0.56
N ILE A 91 -4.41 12.08 1.14
CA ILE A 91 -4.01 11.72 2.52
C ILE A 91 -3.76 13.02 3.27
N SER A 92 -4.50 13.26 4.36
CA SER A 92 -4.37 14.41 5.29
C SER A 92 -4.36 15.83 4.72
N GLY A 93 -4.52 16.01 3.41
CA GLY A 93 -4.41 17.31 2.74
C GLY A 93 -3.72 17.20 1.38
N ILE A 94 -2.67 16.38 1.31
CA ILE A 94 -1.88 16.06 0.13
C ILE A 94 -2.75 15.29 -0.87
N GLU A 95 -2.86 15.78 -2.11
CA GLU A 95 -3.55 15.11 -3.21
C GLU A 95 -2.53 14.61 -4.26
N SER A 96 -2.72 13.37 -4.69
CA SER A 96 -2.06 12.76 -5.83
C SER A 96 -3.10 12.43 -6.90
N VAL A 97 -2.78 12.67 -8.18
CA VAL A 97 -3.70 12.44 -9.30
C VAL A 97 -3.03 11.67 -10.43
N GLN A 98 -3.73 10.70 -11.01
CA GLN A 98 -3.35 9.99 -12.24
C GLN A 98 -4.44 10.17 -13.28
N ARG A 99 -4.12 10.68 -14.48
CA ARG A 99 -5.07 10.84 -15.59
C ARG A 99 -4.57 10.08 -16.81
N GLY A 100 -5.30 9.05 -17.22
CA GLY A 100 -4.94 8.21 -18.37
C GLY A 100 -5.92 8.37 -19.52
N THR A 101 -5.45 8.41 -20.77
CA THR A 101 -6.28 8.37 -21.98
C THR A 101 -5.71 7.36 -22.97
N LEU A 102 -6.54 6.43 -23.43
CA LEU A 102 -6.14 5.39 -24.38
C LEU A 102 -6.18 5.94 -25.81
N ARG A 103 -5.03 5.90 -26.47
CA ARG A 103 -4.83 6.40 -27.83
C ARG A 103 -5.25 5.35 -28.88
N SER A 104 -5.48 5.80 -30.11
CA SER A 104 -5.81 4.94 -31.24
C SER A 104 -4.69 3.98 -31.65
N ASP A 105 -3.45 4.25 -31.26
CA ASP A 105 -2.27 3.40 -31.45
C ASP A 105 -2.12 2.30 -30.36
N GLY A 106 -3.09 2.19 -29.43
CA GLY A 106 -3.09 1.20 -28.35
C GLY A 106 -2.24 1.57 -27.14
N LYS A 107 -1.61 2.76 -27.14
CA LYS A 107 -0.83 3.24 -26.00
C LYS A 107 -1.67 4.09 -25.06
N LEU A 108 -1.37 4.01 -23.77
CA LEU A 108 -1.97 4.85 -22.74
C LEU A 108 -1.09 6.07 -22.52
N GLU A 109 -1.64 7.25 -22.75
CA GLU A 109 -1.03 8.52 -22.35
C GLU A 109 -1.45 8.84 -20.93
N VAL A 110 -0.50 8.96 -20.00
CA VAL A 110 -0.77 9.20 -18.59
C VAL A 110 -0.08 10.49 -18.14
N THR A 111 -0.83 11.34 -17.45
CA THR A 111 -0.27 12.46 -16.67
C THR A 111 -0.45 12.18 -15.18
N SER A 112 0.68 12.12 -14.48
CA SER A 112 0.78 11.97 -13.03
C SER A 112 1.01 13.35 -12.39
N GLU A 113 0.37 13.62 -11.26
CA GLU A 113 0.46 14.88 -10.52
C GLU A 113 0.65 14.57 -9.03
N VAL A 114 1.83 14.87 -8.49
CA VAL A 114 2.25 14.54 -7.10
C VAL A 114 3.16 15.66 -6.59
N GLY A 115 2.89 16.22 -5.41
CA GLY A 115 3.72 17.28 -4.81
C GLY A 115 3.85 18.58 -5.61
N GLY A 116 2.85 18.87 -6.44
CA GLY A 116 2.87 19.97 -7.41
C GLY A 116 3.85 19.75 -8.57
N ALA A 117 4.47 18.58 -8.69
CA ALA A 117 5.17 18.15 -9.90
C ALA A 117 4.19 17.41 -10.82
N THR A 118 4.16 17.81 -12.09
CA THR A 118 3.38 17.13 -13.14
C THR A 118 4.33 16.37 -14.06
N ARG A 119 3.99 15.12 -14.40
CA ARG A 119 4.79 14.26 -15.27
C ARG A 119 3.91 13.48 -16.24
N THR A 120 4.00 13.81 -17.53
CA THR A 120 3.36 13.04 -18.60
C THR A 120 4.29 11.94 -19.12
N ARG A 121 3.73 10.75 -19.37
CA ARG A 121 4.42 9.57 -19.89
C ARG A 121 3.47 8.77 -20.79
N THR A 122 4.03 8.02 -21.73
CA THR A 122 3.28 7.04 -22.54
C THR A 122 3.71 5.64 -22.12
N ILE A 123 2.76 4.76 -21.83
CA ILE A 123 2.98 3.33 -21.58
C ILE A 123 2.11 2.50 -22.53
N ASP A 124 2.48 1.25 -22.78
CA ASP A 124 1.65 0.34 -23.55
C ASP A 124 0.44 -0.12 -22.71
N TRP A 125 -0.77 -0.15 -23.29
CA TRP A 125 -1.94 -0.68 -22.57
C TRP A 125 -1.80 -2.20 -22.40
N PRO A 126 -1.88 -2.75 -21.17
CA PRO A 126 -1.76 -4.19 -20.96
C PRO A 126 -2.85 -4.95 -21.72
N GLN A 127 -2.46 -5.88 -22.60
CA GLN A 127 -3.37 -6.49 -23.56
C GLN A 127 -4.50 -7.26 -22.86
N GLY A 128 -5.74 -6.90 -23.17
CA GLY A 128 -6.93 -7.50 -22.56
C GLY A 128 -7.28 -6.95 -21.17
N ALA A 129 -6.55 -5.94 -20.67
CA ALA A 129 -6.94 -5.27 -19.43
C ALA A 129 -8.21 -4.44 -19.61
N VAL A 130 -9.05 -4.44 -18.57
CA VAL A 130 -10.34 -3.75 -18.47
C VAL A 130 -10.35 -2.76 -17.31
N LEU A 131 -11.26 -1.80 -17.39
CA LEU A 131 -11.65 -0.90 -16.30
C LEU A 131 -13.01 -1.39 -15.73
N ALA A 132 -13.73 -0.53 -14.99
CA ALA A 132 -14.95 -0.90 -14.28
C ALA A 132 -16.01 -1.65 -15.14
N GLU A 133 -16.46 -1.08 -16.26
CA GLU A 133 -17.52 -1.62 -17.13
C GLU A 133 -17.07 -2.92 -17.83
N GLY A 134 -15.80 -3.01 -18.24
CA GLY A 134 -15.26 -4.20 -18.88
C GLY A 134 -15.17 -5.40 -17.96
N MET A 135 -14.76 -5.20 -16.69
CA MET A 135 -14.78 -6.27 -15.69
C MET A 135 -16.22 -6.71 -15.39
N ARG A 136 -17.08 -5.73 -15.13
CA ARG A 136 -18.51 -5.87 -14.87
C ARG A 136 -19.25 -6.68 -15.94
N LEU A 137 -18.85 -6.57 -17.21
CA LEU A 137 -19.37 -7.35 -18.35
C LEU A 137 -18.79 -8.78 -18.41
N ILE A 138 -17.52 -8.97 -18.05
CA ILE A 138 -16.89 -10.30 -17.97
C ILE A 138 -17.58 -11.16 -16.91
N GLU A 139 -17.90 -10.58 -15.75
CA GLU A 139 -18.43 -11.30 -14.61
C GLU A 139 -19.90 -11.69 -14.81
N GLU A 140 -20.70 -10.78 -15.36
CA GLU A 140 -22.06 -11.03 -15.86
C GLU A 140 -22.09 -12.17 -16.89
N LYS A 141 -21.17 -12.14 -17.87
CA LYS A 141 -21.06 -13.14 -18.94
C LYS A 141 -20.74 -14.55 -18.42
N HIS A 142 -19.93 -14.68 -17.38
CA HIS A 142 -19.67 -15.97 -16.73
C HIS A 142 -20.82 -16.38 -15.80
N GLY A 143 -21.50 -15.40 -15.20
CA GLY A 143 -22.69 -15.59 -14.39
C GLY A 143 -22.42 -16.16 -13.00
N LEU A 144 -23.50 -16.31 -12.24
CA LEU A 144 -23.46 -16.58 -10.80
C LEU A 144 -23.84 -18.04 -10.46
N VAL A 145 -23.39 -18.99 -11.29
CA VAL A 145 -23.59 -20.43 -11.04
C VAL A 145 -22.50 -20.94 -10.09
N PRO A 146 -22.83 -21.56 -8.94
CA PRO A 146 -21.84 -22.08 -8.00
C PRO A 146 -20.81 -23.02 -8.65
N GLY A 147 -19.53 -22.81 -8.33
CA GLY A 147 -18.41 -23.55 -8.91
C GLY A 147 -17.84 -22.94 -10.19
N THR A 148 -18.50 -21.95 -10.79
CA THR A 148 -17.95 -21.18 -11.92
C THR A 148 -16.63 -20.52 -11.54
N ARG A 149 -15.67 -20.53 -12.45
CA ARG A 149 -14.38 -19.86 -12.33
C ARG A 149 -14.09 -19.05 -13.58
N TYR A 150 -13.47 -17.89 -13.41
CA TYR A 150 -12.98 -17.07 -14.51
C TYR A 150 -11.76 -16.26 -14.06
N LYS A 151 -11.02 -15.78 -15.06
CA LYS A 151 -9.91 -14.86 -14.88
C LYS A 151 -10.14 -13.61 -15.72
N ALA A 152 -9.75 -12.47 -15.17
CA ALA A 152 -9.82 -11.17 -15.82
C ALA A 152 -8.62 -10.30 -15.41
N LEU A 153 -8.27 -9.31 -16.23
CA LEU A 153 -7.11 -8.46 -16.02
C LEU A 153 -7.60 -7.04 -15.69
N ALA A 154 -7.59 -6.65 -14.41
CA ALA A 154 -8.06 -5.34 -13.96
C ALA A 154 -6.94 -4.30 -14.03
N PHE A 155 -7.13 -3.20 -14.76
CA PHE A 155 -6.19 -2.09 -14.73
C PHE A 155 -6.40 -1.24 -13.46
N GLN A 156 -5.34 -0.98 -12.71
CA GLN A 156 -5.35 -0.20 -11.46
C GLN A 156 -4.86 1.22 -11.75
N ALA A 157 -5.77 2.14 -12.03
CA ALA A 157 -5.43 3.52 -12.43
C ALA A 157 -4.68 4.34 -11.35
N GLU A 158 -4.76 3.97 -10.07
CA GLU A 158 -3.94 4.54 -8.98
C GLU A 158 -2.43 4.25 -9.19
N ASN A 159 -2.09 3.05 -9.67
CA ASN A 159 -0.72 2.52 -9.72
C ASN A 159 -0.17 2.37 -11.15
N LEU A 160 -1.05 2.44 -12.17
CA LEU A 160 -0.79 2.17 -13.59
C LEU A 160 -0.33 0.75 -13.91
N GLU A 161 -0.70 -0.22 -13.08
CA GLU A 161 -0.42 -1.65 -13.28
C GLU A 161 -1.70 -2.41 -13.62
N ALA A 162 -1.56 -3.61 -14.20
CA ALA A 162 -2.70 -4.50 -14.42
C ALA A 162 -2.54 -5.77 -13.57
N VAL A 163 -3.58 -6.12 -12.80
CA VAL A 163 -3.59 -7.26 -11.89
C VAL A 163 -4.56 -8.34 -12.37
N GLU A 164 -4.13 -9.59 -12.32
CA GLU A 164 -5.02 -10.72 -12.62
C GLU A 164 -5.96 -10.98 -11.43
N VAL A 165 -7.25 -11.13 -11.74
CA VAL A 165 -8.33 -11.45 -10.80
C VAL A 165 -8.77 -12.90 -11.04
N ASP A 166 -8.30 -13.85 -10.24
CA ASP A 166 -8.83 -15.23 -10.23
C ASP A 166 -10.10 -15.26 -9.39
N SER A 167 -11.25 -15.48 -10.02
CA SER A 167 -12.56 -15.43 -9.38
C SER A 167 -13.23 -16.79 -9.35
N ARG A 168 -13.81 -17.14 -8.20
CA ARG A 168 -14.59 -18.37 -7.98
C ARG A 168 -15.95 -18.03 -7.40
N VAL A 169 -17.01 -18.43 -8.10
CA VAL A 169 -18.38 -18.33 -7.61
C VAL A 169 -18.64 -19.42 -6.58
N GLY A 170 -19.06 -19.01 -5.38
CA GLY A 170 -19.42 -19.86 -4.25
C GLY A 170 -20.90 -20.23 -4.23
N ALA A 171 -21.41 -20.57 -3.05
CA ALA A 171 -22.83 -20.86 -2.86
C ALA A 171 -23.70 -19.59 -2.81
N ARG A 172 -25.02 -19.77 -2.80
CA ARG A 172 -25.93 -18.77 -2.23
C ARG A 172 -25.84 -18.80 -0.71
N GLU A 173 -25.78 -17.62 -0.11
CA GLU A 173 -25.63 -17.41 1.32
C GLU A 173 -26.63 -16.35 1.80
N SER A 174 -27.10 -16.51 3.03
CA SER A 174 -28.05 -15.61 3.69
C SER A 174 -27.28 -14.69 4.62
N ILE A 175 -27.01 -13.46 4.20
CA ILE A 175 -26.21 -12.49 4.97
C ILE A 175 -27.10 -11.44 5.64
N GLU A 176 -26.62 -10.88 6.74
CA GLU A 176 -27.21 -9.69 7.35
C GLU A 176 -26.57 -8.42 6.76
N LEU A 177 -27.39 -7.43 6.42
CA LEU A 177 -26.97 -6.08 6.01
C LEU A 177 -27.63 -5.06 6.95
N PRO A 178 -27.18 -3.79 6.98
CA PRO A 178 -27.83 -2.75 7.80
C PRO A 178 -29.30 -2.50 7.46
N GLU A 179 -29.73 -2.91 6.26
CA GLU A 179 -31.12 -2.82 5.76
C GLU A 179 -31.92 -4.12 6.00
N GLY A 180 -31.33 -5.10 6.69
CA GLY A 180 -31.89 -6.42 6.95
C GLY A 180 -31.29 -7.54 6.10
N ARG A 181 -31.75 -8.76 6.37
CA ARG A 181 -31.26 -10.02 5.80
C ARG A 181 -31.50 -10.14 4.28
N ARG A 182 -30.50 -10.63 3.54
CA ARG A 182 -30.54 -10.76 2.08
C ARG A 182 -29.92 -12.07 1.58
N GLU A 183 -30.58 -12.71 0.62
CA GLU A 183 -30.05 -13.85 -0.13
C GLU A 183 -29.16 -13.37 -1.27
N VAL A 184 -27.90 -13.80 -1.26
CA VAL A 184 -26.83 -13.29 -2.14
C VAL A 184 -25.94 -14.46 -2.62
N VAL A 185 -25.17 -14.26 -3.68
CA VAL A 185 -24.15 -15.23 -4.13
C VAL A 185 -22.79 -14.78 -3.63
N ARG A 186 -22.07 -15.66 -2.93
CA ARG A 186 -20.67 -15.44 -2.56
C ARG A 186 -19.78 -15.56 -3.80
N ILE A 187 -18.82 -14.66 -3.96
CA ILE A 187 -17.70 -14.78 -4.91
C ILE A 187 -16.42 -14.61 -4.10
N GLU A 188 -15.47 -15.51 -4.30
CA GLU A 188 -14.13 -15.40 -3.74
C GLU A 188 -13.17 -15.02 -4.86
N GLN A 189 -12.38 -13.97 -4.66
CA GLN A 189 -11.41 -13.49 -5.65
C GLN A 189 -10.00 -13.56 -5.06
N THR A 190 -8.99 -13.75 -5.90
CA THR A 190 -7.57 -13.68 -5.51
C THR A 190 -6.84 -12.74 -6.45
N ILE A 191 -6.15 -11.76 -5.86
CA ILE A 191 -5.62 -10.57 -6.53
C ILE A 191 -4.32 -10.11 -5.88
N ALA A 192 -3.38 -9.60 -6.67
CA ALA A 192 -2.03 -9.27 -6.20
C ALA A 192 -1.94 -7.85 -5.60
N LEU A 193 -2.08 -7.74 -4.27
CA LEU A 193 -1.79 -6.51 -3.51
C LEU A 193 -0.28 -6.29 -3.36
N GLY A 194 0.28 -5.28 -4.05
CA GLY A 194 1.70 -4.94 -3.92
C GLY A 194 2.67 -6.11 -4.18
N GLY A 195 2.26 -7.07 -5.02
CA GLY A 195 3.00 -8.32 -5.28
C GLY A 195 2.68 -9.51 -4.34
N THR A 196 1.84 -9.33 -3.32
CA THR A 196 1.30 -10.42 -2.50
C THR A 196 -0.08 -10.85 -3.01
N PRO A 197 -0.32 -12.14 -3.31
CA PRO A 197 -1.66 -12.65 -3.52
C PRO A 197 -2.51 -12.47 -2.26
N THR A 198 -3.67 -11.83 -2.41
CA THR A 198 -4.63 -11.56 -1.34
C THR A 198 -5.99 -12.10 -1.76
N ARG A 199 -6.62 -12.87 -0.87
CA ARG A 199 -7.98 -13.36 -1.04
C ARG A 199 -8.97 -12.32 -0.56
N THR A 200 -9.97 -12.02 -1.39
CA THR A 200 -11.07 -11.12 -1.09
C THR A 200 -12.39 -11.88 -1.26
N VAL A 201 -13.46 -11.40 -0.61
CA VAL A 201 -14.77 -12.09 -0.67
C VAL A 201 -15.89 -11.07 -0.82
N SER A 202 -16.53 -11.03 -1.99
CA SER A 202 -17.74 -10.26 -2.23
C SER A 202 -18.99 -11.13 -2.11
N TRP A 203 -20.12 -10.52 -1.75
CA TRP A 203 -21.45 -11.11 -1.88
C TRP A 203 -22.29 -10.23 -2.78
N VAL A 204 -22.89 -10.83 -3.81
CA VAL A 204 -23.61 -10.11 -4.86
C VAL A 204 -25.08 -10.52 -4.99
N ASP A 205 -25.89 -9.60 -5.48
CA ASP A 205 -27.24 -9.86 -5.97
C ASP A 205 -27.27 -10.65 -7.29
N ALA A 206 -28.47 -11.05 -7.74
CA ALA A 206 -28.68 -11.81 -8.97
C ALA A 206 -28.40 -11.01 -10.28
N ASP A 207 -28.17 -9.71 -10.19
CA ASP A 207 -27.69 -8.81 -11.25
C ASP A 207 -26.17 -8.51 -11.15
N ALA A 208 -25.51 -9.18 -10.20
CA ALA A 208 -24.13 -9.01 -9.75
C ALA A 208 -23.83 -7.75 -8.91
N SER A 209 -24.82 -6.99 -8.43
CA SER A 209 -24.60 -5.84 -7.53
C SER A 209 -23.90 -6.25 -6.23
N VAL A 210 -22.75 -5.66 -5.90
CA VAL A 210 -22.04 -5.94 -4.64
C VAL A 210 -22.83 -5.41 -3.44
N ARG A 211 -23.11 -6.26 -2.46
CA ARG A 211 -23.86 -5.93 -1.24
C ARG A 211 -23.06 -6.03 0.05
N LYS A 212 -22.10 -6.96 0.11
CA LYS A 212 -21.06 -7.02 1.15
C LYS A 212 -19.73 -7.36 0.51
N LEU A 213 -18.64 -6.88 1.10
CA LEU A 213 -17.29 -7.28 0.72
C LEU A 213 -16.33 -7.26 1.92
N LEU A 214 -15.40 -8.21 1.94
CA LEU A 214 -14.29 -8.31 2.89
C LEU A 214 -12.94 -8.29 2.17
N VAL A 215 -12.00 -7.48 2.69
CA VAL A 215 -10.58 -7.47 2.32
C VAL A 215 -9.72 -7.49 3.59
N PRO A 216 -8.76 -8.43 3.72
CA PRO A 216 -7.76 -8.36 4.77
C PRO A 216 -6.76 -7.23 4.46
N MET A 217 -6.45 -6.41 5.46
CA MET A 217 -5.72 -5.16 5.29
C MET A 217 -4.88 -4.84 6.52
N MET A 218 -3.55 -4.88 6.43
CA MET A 218 -2.63 -4.54 7.52
C MET A 218 -2.88 -5.32 8.84
N GLY A 219 -3.40 -6.54 8.74
CA GLY A 219 -3.80 -7.39 9.87
C GLY A 219 -5.27 -7.28 10.33
N TYR A 220 -6.05 -6.38 9.72
CA TYR A 220 -7.48 -6.14 10.02
C TYR A 220 -8.41 -6.75 8.97
N GLU A 221 -9.69 -6.86 9.29
CA GLU A 221 -10.75 -7.07 8.29
C GLU A 221 -11.37 -5.72 7.89
N LEU A 222 -11.07 -5.23 6.68
CA LEU A 222 -11.83 -4.15 6.05
C LEU A 222 -13.12 -4.73 5.48
N THR A 223 -14.26 -4.29 6.02
CA THR A 223 -15.60 -4.67 5.56
C THR A 223 -16.27 -3.49 4.87
N MET A 224 -16.93 -3.74 3.75
CA MET A 224 -17.92 -2.82 3.17
C MET A 224 -19.31 -3.45 3.15
N LEU A 225 -20.32 -2.68 3.57
CA LEU A 225 -21.72 -3.10 3.67
C LEU A 225 -22.61 -2.10 2.93
N ALA A 226 -23.29 -2.54 1.87
CA ALA A 226 -24.21 -1.70 1.13
C ALA A 226 -25.48 -1.41 1.94
N CYS A 227 -25.79 -0.11 2.07
CA CYS A 227 -26.93 0.42 2.79
C CYS A 227 -27.28 1.83 2.30
N SER A 228 -28.39 2.40 2.79
CA SER A 228 -28.78 3.77 2.52
C SER A 228 -27.64 4.78 2.74
N LYS A 229 -27.71 5.91 2.01
CA LYS A 229 -26.77 7.02 2.14
C LYS A 229 -26.58 7.45 3.61
N ASP A 230 -27.67 7.61 4.36
CA ASP A 230 -27.64 8.04 5.76
C ASP A 230 -26.89 7.04 6.66
N CYS A 231 -27.02 5.74 6.38
CA CYS A 231 -26.21 4.69 7.02
C CYS A 231 -24.73 4.82 6.64
N ALA A 232 -24.43 4.93 5.34
CA ALA A 232 -23.06 5.06 4.83
C ALA A 232 -22.35 6.33 5.35
N THR A 233 -23.06 7.44 5.50
CA THR A 233 -22.52 8.72 6.01
C THR A 233 -22.70 8.92 7.52
N ALA A 234 -23.15 7.89 8.26
CA ALA A 234 -23.23 7.95 9.73
C ALA A 234 -21.85 8.21 10.38
N PRO A 235 -21.78 8.77 11.61
CA PRO A 235 -20.50 9.13 12.25
C PRO A 235 -19.50 7.97 12.35
N ASN A 236 -18.22 8.28 12.11
CA ASN A 236 -17.13 7.32 12.17
C ASN A 236 -16.63 7.11 13.61
N GLN A 237 -16.01 5.96 13.83
CA GLN A 237 -15.39 5.50 15.08
C GLN A 237 -13.95 5.10 14.76
N ALA A 238 -13.14 6.07 14.34
CA ALA A 238 -11.76 5.87 13.92
C ALA A 238 -10.96 5.08 14.98
N PRO A 239 -10.36 3.92 14.63
CA PRO A 239 -9.50 3.19 15.53
C PRO A 239 -8.06 3.71 15.43
N ASP A 240 -7.35 3.71 16.54
CA ASP A 240 -5.90 3.85 16.50
C ASP A 240 -5.29 2.61 15.83
N VAL A 241 -4.77 2.79 14.62
CA VAL A 241 -4.16 1.68 13.87
C VAL A 241 -2.73 1.41 14.31
N LEU A 242 -2.02 2.45 14.77
CA LEU A 242 -0.60 2.36 15.10
C LEU A 242 -0.37 1.48 16.33
N VAL A 243 -1.14 1.68 17.41
CA VAL A 243 -1.04 0.93 18.68
C VAL A 243 -1.27 -0.58 18.52
N ARG A 244 -2.06 -0.96 17.50
CA ARG A 244 -2.42 -2.35 17.17
C ARG A 244 -1.44 -3.03 16.21
N THR A 245 -0.73 -2.26 15.38
CA THR A 245 0.31 -2.78 14.47
C THR A 245 1.69 -2.94 15.13
N MET A 246 1.87 -2.44 16.35
CA MET A 246 3.07 -2.66 17.18
C MET A 246 3.21 -4.13 17.60
N LEU A 247 4.45 -4.64 17.64
CA LEU A 247 4.78 -5.94 18.24
C LEU A 247 5.52 -5.73 19.57
N GLU A 248 5.08 -6.42 20.62
CA GLU A 248 5.79 -6.42 21.91
C GLU A 248 7.00 -7.36 21.83
N SER A 249 8.16 -6.88 22.27
CA SER A 249 9.34 -7.71 22.47
C SER A 249 9.26 -8.40 23.84
N PRO A 250 9.66 -9.67 23.97
CA PRO A 250 9.67 -10.36 25.27
C PRO A 250 10.69 -9.81 26.28
N ARG A 251 11.54 -8.85 25.86
CA ARG A 251 12.49 -8.08 26.70
C ARG A 251 13.11 -6.91 25.92
N ALA A 252 13.83 -6.05 26.63
CA ALA A 252 14.73 -5.07 26.04
C ALA A 252 15.85 -5.69 25.18
N LEU A 253 16.24 -4.97 24.13
CA LEU A 253 17.42 -5.26 23.31
C LEU A 253 18.63 -4.56 23.89
N THR A 254 19.73 -5.28 24.11
CA THR A 254 20.97 -4.69 24.62
C THR A 254 21.70 -3.89 23.53
N SER A 255 22.51 -2.90 23.94
CA SER A 255 23.35 -2.12 23.00
C SER A 255 24.28 -3.02 22.17
N SER A 256 24.73 -4.15 22.71
CA SER A 256 25.53 -5.14 21.98
C SER A 256 24.75 -5.82 20.86
N GLU A 257 23.50 -6.22 21.13
CA GLU A 257 22.63 -6.84 20.12
C GLU A 257 22.26 -5.86 19.01
N ARG A 258 21.92 -4.61 19.37
CA ARG A 258 21.66 -3.54 18.41
C ARG A 258 22.88 -3.26 17.52
N SER A 259 24.08 -3.24 18.09
CA SER A 259 25.31 -2.90 17.35
C SER A 259 25.91 -4.06 16.54
N ASN A 260 25.87 -5.29 17.06
CA ASN A 260 26.58 -6.44 16.47
C ASN A 260 25.66 -7.42 15.73
N GLY A 261 24.38 -7.48 16.11
CA GLY A 261 23.37 -8.31 15.47
C GLY A 261 22.43 -9.02 16.44
N ALA A 262 21.20 -9.24 15.98
CA ALA A 262 20.13 -9.89 16.72
C ALA A 262 19.52 -11.05 15.92
N ARG A 263 19.08 -12.07 16.65
CA ARG A 263 18.29 -13.19 16.16
C ARG A 263 16.91 -13.13 16.81
N ILE A 264 15.87 -12.92 16.00
CA ILE A 264 14.48 -12.78 16.43
C ILE A 264 13.68 -14.00 15.95
N LEU A 265 12.97 -14.66 16.85
CA LEU A 265 12.06 -15.76 16.54
C LEU A 265 10.62 -15.27 16.59
N LEU A 266 9.85 -15.53 15.53
CA LEU A 266 8.46 -15.08 15.40
C LEU A 266 7.52 -16.27 15.10
N SER A 267 6.30 -16.17 15.63
CA SER A 267 5.19 -17.10 15.35
C SER A 267 4.01 -16.35 14.73
N PRO A 268 3.24 -16.97 13.82
CA PRO A 268 1.94 -16.46 13.43
C PRO A 268 0.97 -16.47 14.62
N THR A 269 0.01 -15.55 14.61
CA THR A 269 -1.07 -15.45 15.62
C THR A 269 -2.43 -15.94 15.09
N ASP A 270 -2.57 -16.07 13.77
CA ASP A 270 -3.78 -16.55 13.10
C ASP A 270 -3.70 -18.03 12.66
N SER A 271 -4.82 -18.54 12.12
CA SER A 271 -4.99 -19.92 11.67
C SER A 271 -5.21 -20.07 10.14
N SER A 272 -4.88 -19.05 9.34
CA SER A 272 -5.09 -19.06 7.88
C SER A 272 -4.24 -20.07 7.12
N GLY A 273 -3.07 -20.44 7.67
CA GLY A 273 -2.05 -21.24 6.98
C GLY A 273 -1.19 -20.46 5.98
N GLU A 274 -1.37 -19.15 5.85
CA GLU A 274 -0.48 -18.31 5.04
C GLU A 274 0.85 -18.06 5.77
N ALA A 275 1.97 -18.15 5.05
CA ALA A 275 3.30 -17.92 5.61
C ALA A 275 3.56 -16.42 5.86
N LEU A 276 4.14 -16.10 7.03
CA LEU A 276 4.60 -14.75 7.36
C LEU A 276 5.65 -14.27 6.34
N LYS A 277 5.56 -13.02 5.90
CA LYS A 277 6.47 -12.44 4.92
C LYS A 277 7.33 -11.31 5.51
N PHE A 278 8.62 -11.38 5.24
CA PHE A 278 9.64 -10.39 5.59
C PHE A 278 10.57 -10.22 4.39
N ALA A 279 11.19 -9.05 4.26
CA ALA A 279 12.20 -8.82 3.23
C ALA A 279 13.49 -9.59 3.59
N THR A 280 14.15 -10.21 2.61
CA THR A 280 15.57 -10.58 2.75
C THR A 280 16.39 -9.43 2.22
N THR A 281 17.38 -8.98 2.98
CA THR A 281 18.32 -7.93 2.57
C THR A 281 19.77 -8.35 2.86
N ASP A 282 20.73 -7.51 2.46
CA ASP A 282 22.13 -7.66 2.88
C ASP A 282 22.30 -7.57 4.41
N GLU A 283 21.35 -6.91 5.11
CA GLU A 283 21.33 -6.70 6.57
C GLU A 283 20.41 -7.69 7.31
N GLN A 284 19.40 -8.27 6.65
CA GLN A 284 18.41 -9.18 7.25
C GLN A 284 18.28 -10.49 6.46
N GLN A 285 18.60 -11.62 7.09
CA GLN A 285 18.29 -12.96 6.59
C GLN A 285 16.96 -13.46 7.17
N VAL A 286 16.09 -13.99 6.30
CA VAL A 286 14.83 -14.66 6.68
C VAL A 286 15.02 -16.18 6.61
N ILE A 287 14.66 -16.90 7.66
CA ILE A 287 14.74 -18.37 7.75
C ILE A 287 13.37 -18.91 8.12
N ALA A 288 12.73 -19.62 7.20
CA ALA A 288 11.48 -20.32 7.47
C ALA A 288 11.73 -21.56 8.35
N MET A 289 10.84 -21.79 9.31
CA MET A 289 10.90 -22.91 10.26
C MET A 289 9.61 -23.75 10.21
N ALA A 290 9.52 -24.78 11.06
CA ALA A 290 8.29 -25.55 11.25
C ALA A 290 7.12 -24.66 11.74
N ASP A 291 5.90 -25.15 11.56
CA ASP A 291 4.65 -24.54 12.07
C ASP A 291 4.43 -23.08 11.63
N GLY A 292 4.97 -22.69 10.47
CA GLY A 292 4.86 -21.33 9.92
C GLY A 292 5.72 -20.28 10.63
N LYS A 293 6.58 -20.69 11.57
CA LYS A 293 7.48 -19.79 12.30
C LYS A 293 8.59 -19.25 11.41
N VAL A 294 9.12 -18.09 11.79
CA VAL A 294 10.22 -17.42 11.10
C VAL A 294 11.32 -17.06 12.10
N GLU A 295 12.56 -17.36 11.74
CA GLU A 295 13.75 -16.80 12.36
C GLU A 295 14.31 -15.69 11.47
N LEU A 296 14.46 -14.48 12.03
CA LEU A 296 15.18 -13.38 11.41
C LEU A 296 16.57 -13.29 12.03
N ARG A 297 17.59 -13.07 11.20
CA ARG A 297 18.96 -12.70 11.62
C ARG A 297 19.29 -11.35 11.04
N ILE A 298 19.51 -10.37 11.89
CA ILE A 298 19.70 -8.97 11.51
C ILE A 298 21.08 -8.54 12.01
N ALA A 299 21.89 -7.94 11.15
CA ALA A 299 23.24 -7.45 11.46
C ALA A 299 23.64 -6.29 10.53
N PRO A 300 24.64 -5.47 10.91
CA PRO A 300 25.18 -4.45 10.01
C PRO A 300 25.66 -5.04 8.67
N ALA A 301 25.44 -4.31 7.58
CA ALA A 301 25.84 -4.75 6.25
C ALA A 301 27.36 -4.96 6.14
N SER A 302 27.78 -5.95 5.35
CA SER A 302 29.17 -6.09 4.95
C SER A 302 29.28 -6.76 3.58
N ALA A 303 30.33 -6.44 2.82
CA ALA A 303 30.55 -7.01 1.49
C ALA A 303 30.76 -8.55 1.49
N ALA A 304 31.13 -9.14 2.64
CA ALA A 304 31.21 -10.60 2.81
C ALA A 304 29.84 -11.26 3.09
N ALA A 305 28.84 -10.46 3.46
CA ALA A 305 27.48 -10.90 3.78
C ALA A 305 26.44 -10.44 2.73
N ALA A 306 26.87 -9.87 1.60
CA ALA A 306 26.00 -9.45 0.52
C ALA A 306 25.27 -10.65 -0.13
N ARG A 307 23.95 -10.56 -0.21
CA ARG A 307 23.01 -11.56 -0.73
C ARG A 307 22.17 -11.02 -1.89
N GLU A 308 22.05 -9.70 -2.00
CA GLU A 308 21.15 -9.04 -2.93
C GLU A 308 21.76 -8.77 -4.32
N GLY A 309 20.86 -8.52 -5.28
CA GLY A 309 21.23 -8.12 -6.63
C GLY A 309 21.79 -6.70 -6.67
N ARG A 310 22.66 -6.44 -7.65
CA ARG A 310 23.07 -5.07 -8.02
C ARG A 310 21.84 -4.23 -8.38
N PRO A 311 21.87 -2.90 -8.14
CA PRO A 311 20.72 -2.03 -8.36
C PRO A 311 20.22 -2.04 -9.80
N ALA A 312 18.91 -1.96 -9.96
CA ALA A 312 18.26 -1.74 -11.23
C ALA A 312 18.32 -0.25 -11.61
N ALA A 313 18.15 0.07 -12.90
CA ALA A 313 18.08 1.45 -13.35
C ALA A 313 16.90 2.25 -12.72
N ALA A 314 15.91 1.57 -12.14
CA ALA A 314 14.81 2.18 -11.39
C ALA A 314 15.22 2.73 -10.01
N ASP A 315 16.36 2.28 -9.48
CA ASP A 315 16.85 2.64 -8.14
C ASP A 315 17.62 3.97 -8.13
N THR A 316 18.14 4.40 -9.29
CA THR A 316 18.78 5.71 -9.47
C THR A 316 17.85 6.74 -10.12
N ARG A 317 16.93 6.31 -10.99
CA ARG A 317 16.04 7.22 -11.74
C ARG A 317 15.03 7.94 -10.83
N PRO A 318 14.61 9.17 -11.19
CA PRO A 318 13.47 9.81 -10.56
C PRO A 318 12.18 9.03 -10.85
N ASN A 319 11.25 9.08 -9.91
CA ASN A 319 9.86 8.68 -10.10
C ASN A 319 8.93 9.78 -9.54
N ASP A 320 7.64 9.48 -9.40
CA ASP A 320 6.63 10.48 -9.08
C ASP A 320 6.64 10.87 -7.57
N TRP A 321 7.15 9.99 -6.72
CA TRP A 321 7.27 10.16 -5.26
C TRP A 321 8.69 10.49 -4.80
N LEU A 322 9.70 9.96 -5.51
CA LEU A 322 11.11 10.29 -5.37
C LEU A 322 11.53 11.15 -6.56
N GLN A 323 11.15 12.44 -6.55
CA GLN A 323 11.38 13.38 -7.65
C GLN A 323 12.84 13.87 -7.70
N SER A 324 13.81 12.96 -7.75
CA SER A 324 15.26 13.23 -7.63
C SER A 324 15.88 14.14 -8.72
N ALA A 325 15.13 14.46 -9.77
CA ALA A 325 15.52 15.41 -10.82
C ALA A 325 14.89 16.81 -10.66
N ALA A 326 14.08 17.05 -9.62
CA ALA A 326 13.54 18.38 -9.33
C ALA A 326 14.67 19.32 -8.86
N PRO A 327 14.74 20.58 -9.34
CA PRO A 327 15.82 21.51 -8.97
C PRO A 327 15.97 21.72 -7.46
N GLU A 328 14.87 21.75 -6.71
CA GLU A 328 14.84 21.86 -5.26
C GLU A 328 15.53 20.65 -4.58
N ILE A 329 15.27 19.44 -5.08
CA ILE A 329 15.83 18.18 -4.58
C ILE A 329 17.32 18.06 -4.92
N VAL A 330 17.71 18.40 -6.15
CA VAL A 330 19.11 18.44 -6.58
C VAL A 330 19.92 19.44 -5.75
N LYS A 331 19.35 20.62 -5.48
CA LYS A 331 19.96 21.63 -4.61
C LYS A 331 20.16 21.09 -3.19
N LEU A 332 19.10 20.59 -2.54
CA LEU A 332 19.17 20.04 -1.18
C LEU A 332 20.15 18.86 -1.06
N ALA A 333 20.28 18.04 -2.11
CA ALA A 333 21.22 16.93 -2.13
C ALA A 333 22.69 17.40 -2.13
N HIS A 334 23.02 18.43 -2.90
CA HIS A 334 24.35 19.03 -2.88
C HIS A 334 24.63 19.80 -1.58
N GLU A 335 23.65 20.54 -1.05
CA GLU A 335 23.78 21.23 0.24
C GLU A 335 23.97 20.25 1.41
N GLY A 336 23.20 19.15 1.43
CA GLY A 336 23.26 18.15 2.51
C GLY A 336 24.48 17.24 2.47
N ALA A 337 24.96 16.84 1.28
CA ALA A 337 26.17 16.02 1.16
C ALA A 337 27.46 16.84 1.37
N GLY A 338 27.44 18.14 1.03
CA GLY A 338 28.59 19.03 1.13
C GLY A 338 29.79 18.51 0.35
N ASP A 339 30.97 18.56 0.96
CA ASP A 339 32.23 18.17 0.31
C ASP A 339 32.50 16.66 0.24
N ALA A 340 31.59 15.79 0.67
CA ALA A 340 31.81 14.34 0.67
C ALA A 340 32.06 13.77 -0.76
N LYS A 341 33.10 12.94 -0.90
CA LYS A 341 33.58 12.41 -2.21
C LYS A 341 33.26 10.94 -2.47
N SER A 342 32.85 10.17 -1.46
CA SER A 342 32.41 8.76 -1.60
C SER A 342 30.91 8.63 -1.29
N ALA A 343 30.23 7.70 -1.95
CA ALA A 343 28.79 7.50 -1.78
C ALA A 343 28.41 7.19 -0.32
N ALA A 344 29.21 6.40 0.39
CA ALA A 344 29.00 6.11 1.81
C ALA A 344 29.06 7.37 2.70
N ALA A 345 30.01 8.28 2.45
CA ALA A 345 30.12 9.54 3.19
C ALA A 345 29.05 10.57 2.76
N GLN A 346 28.66 10.57 1.49
CA GLN A 346 27.55 11.39 0.99
C GLN A 346 26.23 10.98 1.64
N MET A 347 25.90 9.69 1.65
CA MET A 347 24.71 9.17 2.34
C MET A 347 24.73 9.44 3.85
N GLN A 348 25.89 9.31 4.51
CA GLN A 348 26.03 9.63 5.93
C GLN A 348 25.75 11.11 6.22
N ASN A 349 26.26 12.02 5.38
CA ASN A 349 25.99 13.45 5.50
C ASN A 349 24.52 13.79 5.18
N LEU A 350 23.93 13.14 4.18
CA LEU A 350 22.52 13.32 3.80
C LEU A 350 21.56 12.84 4.90
N GLU A 351 21.85 11.70 5.54
CA GLU A 351 21.08 11.20 6.70
C GLU A 351 21.11 12.23 7.84
N ASP A 352 22.30 12.72 8.16
CA ASP A 352 22.53 13.74 9.18
C ASP A 352 21.91 15.11 8.83
N PHE A 353 21.77 15.42 7.54
CA PHE A 353 21.10 16.61 7.03
C PHE A 353 19.58 16.49 7.13
N VAL A 354 18.98 15.43 6.59
CA VAL A 354 17.52 15.20 6.60
C VAL A 354 16.98 15.17 8.04
N ARG A 355 17.71 14.53 8.96
CA ARG A 355 17.39 14.48 10.40
C ARG A 355 17.20 15.86 11.05
N LYS A 356 17.91 16.87 10.53
CA LYS A 356 17.92 18.28 11.01
C LYS A 356 17.07 19.21 10.12
N PHE A 357 16.84 18.83 8.87
CA PHE A 357 16.05 19.56 7.89
C PHE A 357 14.57 19.48 8.22
N ILE A 358 14.05 18.28 8.50
CA ILE A 358 12.66 18.05 8.92
C ILE A 358 12.53 18.45 10.40
N ARG A 359 11.68 19.44 10.68
CA ARG A 359 11.61 20.13 11.99
C ARG A 359 10.39 19.71 12.80
N THR A 360 9.23 19.65 12.16
CA THR A 360 7.99 19.19 12.79
C THR A 360 7.93 17.68 12.63
N LYS A 361 7.94 16.94 13.75
CA LYS A 361 7.97 15.47 13.76
C LYS A 361 6.71 14.94 14.43
N ASP A 362 5.67 14.76 13.63
CA ASP A 362 4.38 14.22 14.04
C ASP A 362 3.79 13.29 12.97
N LEU A 363 2.67 12.63 13.30
CA LEU A 363 2.07 11.58 12.50
C LEU A 363 0.94 12.07 11.56
N SER A 364 0.73 13.38 11.46
CA SER A 364 -0.42 13.98 10.78
C SER A 364 -0.33 13.93 9.25
N VAL A 365 0.89 14.09 8.69
CA VAL A 365 1.15 14.13 7.23
C VAL A 365 0.68 12.85 6.54
N GLY A 366 0.95 11.68 7.15
CA GLY A 366 0.46 10.37 6.69
C GLY A 366 1.24 9.76 5.53
N TYR A 367 1.45 10.52 4.45
CA TYR A 367 2.42 10.25 3.39
C TYR A 367 2.63 11.50 2.51
N ALA A 368 3.86 12.01 2.41
CA ALA A 368 4.25 13.02 1.42
C ALA A 368 5.28 12.50 0.41
N SER A 369 5.35 13.11 -0.77
CA SER A 369 6.45 12.89 -1.71
C SER A 369 7.69 13.69 -1.33
N ALA A 370 8.88 13.29 -1.79
CA ALA A 370 10.13 13.95 -1.44
C ALA A 370 10.13 15.47 -1.75
N LEU A 371 9.51 15.87 -2.86
CA LEU A 371 9.37 17.28 -3.25
C LEU A 371 8.39 18.07 -2.35
N GLU A 372 7.44 17.42 -1.69
CA GLU A 372 6.60 18.05 -0.66
C GLU A 372 7.39 18.26 0.62
N VAL A 373 8.12 17.25 1.10
CA VAL A 373 8.98 17.38 2.30
C VAL A 373 10.06 18.45 2.08
N ALA A 374 10.58 18.58 0.87
CA ALA A 374 11.52 19.64 0.48
C ALA A 374 10.94 21.07 0.53
N LYS A 375 9.61 21.22 0.43
CA LYS A 375 8.90 22.51 0.49
C LYS A 375 8.34 22.78 1.89
N ASN A 376 7.79 21.76 2.54
CA ASN A 376 7.19 21.75 3.86
C ASN A 376 7.94 20.70 4.73
N PRO A 377 8.96 21.10 5.51
CA PRO A 377 9.85 20.15 6.20
C PRO A 377 9.25 19.60 7.50
N GLU A 378 8.20 18.79 7.34
CA GLU A 378 7.39 18.16 8.39
C GLU A 378 7.06 16.70 8.04
N GLY A 379 6.84 15.86 9.06
CA GLY A 379 6.42 14.46 8.91
C GLY A 379 7.13 13.45 9.82
N ASP A 380 6.86 12.17 9.59
CA ASP A 380 7.37 11.05 10.39
C ASP A 380 8.50 10.29 9.67
N CYS A 381 8.76 9.03 10.06
CA CYS A 381 9.72 8.14 9.43
C CYS A 381 9.57 8.07 7.90
N THR A 382 8.34 8.16 7.40
CA THR A 382 7.97 8.12 5.99
C THR A 382 8.61 9.28 5.23
N GLU A 383 8.40 10.51 5.70
CA GLU A 383 8.92 11.74 5.10
C GLU A 383 10.45 11.82 5.17
N HIS A 384 11.06 11.32 6.25
CA HIS A 384 12.52 11.20 6.36
C HIS A 384 13.08 10.19 5.34
N ALA A 385 12.43 9.03 5.18
CA ALA A 385 12.87 7.98 4.27
C ALA A 385 12.77 8.39 2.79
N VAL A 386 11.64 8.97 2.36
CA VAL A 386 11.46 9.40 0.95
C VAL A 386 12.38 10.56 0.60
N LEU A 387 12.56 11.55 1.49
CA LEU A 387 13.48 12.65 1.22
C LEU A 387 14.92 12.14 1.10
N LEU A 388 15.40 11.34 2.08
CA LEU A 388 16.75 10.79 2.06
C LEU A 388 17.02 9.93 0.81
N ALA A 389 16.06 9.08 0.42
CA ALA A 389 16.16 8.29 -0.79
C ALA A 389 16.23 9.17 -2.06
N ALA A 390 15.44 10.24 -2.14
CA ALA A 390 15.47 11.17 -3.28
C ALA A 390 16.75 12.01 -3.34
N LEU A 391 17.29 12.46 -2.20
CA LEU A 391 18.58 13.18 -2.16
C LEU A 391 19.73 12.28 -2.63
N GLY A 392 19.78 11.01 -2.21
CA GLY A 392 20.79 10.06 -2.68
C GLY A 392 20.73 9.84 -4.20
N ARG A 393 19.52 9.64 -4.75
CA ARG A 393 19.29 9.53 -6.21
C ARG A 393 19.74 10.76 -6.99
N ALA A 394 19.58 11.96 -6.43
CA ALA A 394 20.00 13.20 -7.08
C ALA A 394 21.53 13.30 -7.23
N LEU A 395 22.30 12.63 -6.36
CA LEU A 395 23.75 12.47 -6.47
C LEU A 395 24.17 11.26 -7.33
N GLY A 396 23.22 10.56 -7.95
CA GLY A 396 23.45 9.35 -8.73
C GLY A 396 23.63 8.07 -7.90
N ILE A 397 23.47 8.14 -6.57
CA ILE A 397 23.53 6.96 -5.69
C ILE A 397 22.21 6.18 -5.85
N PRO A 398 22.23 4.87 -6.16
CA PRO A 398 21.02 4.07 -6.19
C PRO A 398 20.44 3.95 -4.77
N THR A 399 19.15 4.24 -4.61
CA THR A 399 18.45 4.17 -3.30
C THR A 399 17.11 3.47 -3.41
N ARG A 400 16.58 3.02 -2.28
CA ARG A 400 15.21 2.53 -2.11
C ARG A 400 14.69 2.91 -0.73
N VAL A 401 13.38 2.93 -0.57
CA VAL A 401 12.72 3.03 0.73
C VAL A 401 12.53 1.62 1.28
N VAL A 402 12.61 1.46 2.59
CA VAL A 402 12.36 0.22 3.32
C VAL A 402 11.22 0.47 4.29
N ASP A 403 10.25 -0.44 4.30
CA ASP A 403 9.08 -0.39 5.17
C ASP A 403 9.20 -1.56 6.16
N GLY A 404 8.94 -1.32 7.44
CA GLY A 404 9.32 -2.27 8.47
C GLY A 404 8.83 -1.96 9.87
N LEU A 405 9.57 -2.45 10.86
CA LEU A 405 9.44 -2.13 12.27
C LEU A 405 10.79 -1.67 12.83
N VAL A 406 10.78 -0.88 13.90
CA VAL A 406 11.97 -0.57 14.70
C VAL A 406 11.70 -0.75 16.19
N TYR A 407 12.66 -1.35 16.91
CA TYR A 407 12.61 -1.46 18.37
C TYR A 407 12.80 -0.09 19.04
N ILE A 408 11.85 0.28 19.89
CA ILE A 408 11.86 1.47 20.73
C ILE A 408 11.63 1.03 22.19
N ASP A 409 12.48 1.50 23.11
CA ASP A 409 12.42 1.11 24.52
C ASP A 409 11.09 1.51 25.19
N HIS A 410 10.51 2.65 24.82
CA HIS A 410 9.24 3.20 25.33
C HIS A 410 8.47 3.94 24.24
N TYR A 411 7.25 3.53 23.89
CA TYR A 411 6.39 4.21 22.90
C TYR A 411 4.90 4.02 23.19
N ALA A 412 4.09 5.07 23.05
CA ALA A 412 2.63 5.07 23.23
C ALA A 412 2.13 4.36 24.52
N GLY A 413 2.89 4.43 25.62
CA GLY A 413 2.58 3.77 26.89
C GLY A 413 2.97 2.28 26.97
N LYS A 414 3.52 1.70 25.91
CA LYS A 414 4.18 0.39 25.92
C LYS A 414 5.68 0.53 26.16
N THR A 415 6.28 -0.52 26.72
CA THR A 415 7.74 -0.71 26.86
C THR A 415 8.21 -1.82 25.94
N ASP A 416 9.48 -1.81 25.55
CA ASP A 416 10.14 -2.86 24.75
C ASP A 416 9.36 -3.23 23.47
N VAL A 417 9.10 -2.25 22.61
CA VAL A 417 8.11 -2.36 21.53
C VAL A 417 8.71 -2.11 20.15
N PHE A 418 8.41 -3.01 19.21
CA PHE A 418 8.68 -2.82 17.78
C PHE A 418 7.52 -2.04 17.15
N VAL A 419 7.81 -0.82 16.67
CA VAL A 419 6.84 0.13 16.12
C VAL A 419 6.96 0.18 14.58
N PRO A 420 5.86 0.27 13.81
CA PRO A 420 5.91 0.51 12.36
C PRO A 420 6.78 1.72 12.00
N HIS A 421 7.70 1.50 11.06
CA HIS A 421 8.78 2.45 10.76
C HIS A 421 9.20 2.34 9.29
N ALA A 422 9.86 3.37 8.79
CA ALA A 422 10.42 3.40 7.45
C ALA A 422 11.76 4.14 7.41
N TRP A 423 12.66 3.69 6.53
CA TRP A 423 14.00 4.25 6.38
C TRP A 423 14.50 4.12 4.93
N ALA A 424 15.69 4.62 4.63
CA ALA A 424 16.27 4.51 3.29
C ALA A 424 17.38 3.45 3.25
N GLN A 425 17.49 2.72 2.15
CA GLN A 425 18.67 1.94 1.81
C GLN A 425 19.34 2.53 0.57
N ALA A 426 20.68 2.53 0.56
CA ALA A 426 21.49 2.99 -0.56
C ALA A 426 22.54 1.94 -0.94
N TRP A 427 22.86 1.87 -2.23
CA TRP A 427 23.91 1.00 -2.73
C TRP A 427 25.28 1.68 -2.57
N VAL A 428 26.06 1.19 -1.63
CA VAL A 428 27.39 1.71 -1.27
C VAL A 428 28.37 0.54 -1.13
N ASP A 429 29.62 0.74 -1.53
CA ASP A 429 30.72 -0.21 -1.34
C ASP A 429 30.38 -1.68 -1.70
N GLY A 430 29.57 -1.85 -2.76
CA GLY A 430 29.21 -3.15 -3.35
C GLY A 430 28.02 -3.88 -2.72
N HIS A 431 27.25 -3.25 -1.84
CA HIS A 431 26.09 -3.83 -1.14
C HIS A 431 25.01 -2.78 -0.85
N TRP A 432 23.81 -3.22 -0.45
CA TRP A 432 22.79 -2.34 0.12
C TRP A 432 23.07 -2.11 1.60
N ARG A 433 23.04 -0.84 2.01
CA ARG A 433 23.18 -0.42 3.42
C ARG A 433 22.07 0.53 3.81
N SER A 434 21.55 0.37 5.01
CA SER A 434 20.48 1.18 5.59
C SER A 434 20.99 2.47 6.25
N TYR A 435 20.15 3.50 6.17
CA TYR A 435 20.31 4.83 6.76
C TYR A 435 18.94 5.31 7.27
N ASP A 436 18.86 5.76 8.51
CA ASP A 436 17.65 6.26 9.15
C ASP A 436 17.84 7.68 9.71
N ALA A 437 17.31 8.66 8.98
CA ALA A 437 17.28 10.06 9.38
C ALA A 437 16.19 10.41 10.41
N ALA A 438 15.21 9.54 10.66
CA ALA A 438 14.18 9.78 11.67
C ALA A 438 14.69 9.49 13.09
N LEU A 439 15.42 8.37 13.27
CA LEU A 439 16.14 8.04 14.50
C LEU A 439 17.63 8.40 14.41
N GLN A 440 18.47 7.83 15.26
CA GLN A 440 19.93 8.08 15.32
C GLN A 440 20.73 7.17 14.36
N GLY A 441 20.09 6.69 13.29
CA GLY A 441 20.67 5.76 12.32
C GLY A 441 20.24 4.31 12.53
N PHE A 442 20.55 3.48 11.53
CA PHE A 442 20.15 2.07 11.46
C PHE A 442 20.94 1.17 12.44
N ASP A 443 20.24 0.18 13.01
CA ASP A 443 20.80 -0.83 13.89
C ASP A 443 20.03 -2.17 13.78
N ALA A 444 20.49 -3.23 14.46
CA ALA A 444 19.82 -4.54 14.42
C ALA A 444 18.49 -4.62 15.20
N GLY A 445 17.97 -3.49 15.70
CA GLY A 445 16.59 -3.34 16.15
C GLY A 445 15.59 -3.06 15.01
N HIS A 446 16.06 -2.90 13.77
CA HIS A 446 15.25 -2.65 12.59
C HIS A 446 14.88 -3.97 11.86
N VAL A 447 13.58 -4.20 11.64
CA VAL A 447 13.04 -5.40 10.95
C VAL A 447 12.42 -5.00 9.62
N ALA A 448 12.96 -5.48 8.49
CA ALA A 448 12.46 -5.13 7.16
C ALA A 448 11.27 -6.02 6.74
N LEU A 449 10.15 -5.40 6.36
CA LEU A 449 8.97 -6.10 5.83
C LEU A 449 8.96 -6.08 4.30
N SER A 450 9.23 -4.92 3.71
CA SER A 450 9.26 -4.69 2.25
C SER A 450 10.31 -3.65 1.86
N THR A 451 10.67 -3.64 0.57
CA THR A 451 11.48 -2.57 -0.04
C THR A 451 10.76 -2.02 -1.26
N GLY A 452 10.87 -0.71 -1.47
CA GLY A 452 10.06 0.02 -2.43
C GLY A 452 10.74 1.25 -3.01
N ASN A 453 10.12 1.82 -4.03
CA ASN A 453 10.61 3.00 -4.76
C ASN A 453 10.04 4.32 -4.20
N GLY A 454 9.64 4.35 -2.92
CA GLY A 454 8.94 5.48 -2.30
C GLY A 454 7.47 5.62 -2.70
N ASP A 455 6.86 4.57 -3.26
CA ASP A 455 5.44 4.57 -3.62
C ASP A 455 4.57 4.08 -2.44
N PRO A 456 3.56 4.85 -1.98
CA PRO A 456 2.69 4.47 -0.86
C PRO A 456 1.99 3.13 -1.06
N TRP A 457 1.75 2.71 -2.30
CA TRP A 457 1.13 1.42 -2.58
C TRP A 457 1.95 0.25 -2.05
N ARG A 458 3.28 0.33 -2.19
CA ARG A 458 4.21 -0.72 -1.75
C ARG A 458 4.41 -0.69 -0.24
N PHE A 459 4.48 0.52 0.32
CA PHE A 459 4.59 0.78 1.75
C PHE A 459 3.50 0.03 2.57
N TYR A 460 2.22 0.21 2.24
CA TYR A 460 1.14 -0.46 2.98
C TYR A 460 1.07 -1.98 2.75
N ALA A 461 1.64 -2.50 1.65
CA ALA A 461 1.60 -3.93 1.34
C ALA A 461 2.49 -4.77 2.28
N GLY A 462 3.60 -4.20 2.79
CA GLY A 462 4.46 -4.86 3.79
C GLY A 462 3.75 -5.12 5.12
N PHE A 463 2.80 -4.28 5.50
CA PHE A 463 2.08 -4.39 6.77
C PHE A 463 1.06 -5.53 6.83
N ASN A 464 0.82 -6.29 5.75
CA ASN A 464 -0.05 -7.47 5.81
C ASN A 464 0.49 -8.61 6.70
N THR A 465 1.78 -8.56 7.10
CA THR A 465 2.36 -9.43 8.15
C THR A 465 2.06 -8.91 9.58
N LEU A 466 1.76 -7.62 9.75
CA LEU A 466 1.44 -7.03 11.06
C LEU A 466 0.03 -7.42 11.52
N GLY A 467 -0.22 -7.34 12.84
CA GLY A 467 -1.40 -7.92 13.51
C GLY A 467 -1.46 -9.46 13.53
N ARG A 468 -0.77 -10.11 12.58
CA ARG A 468 -0.77 -11.56 12.33
C ARG A 468 0.44 -12.31 12.89
N VAL A 469 1.28 -11.62 13.66
CA VAL A 469 2.57 -12.13 14.14
C VAL A 469 2.82 -11.72 15.59
N ARG A 470 3.60 -12.51 16.32
CA ARG A 470 4.21 -12.13 17.61
C ARG A 470 5.70 -12.51 17.62
N ILE A 471 6.47 -11.85 18.47
CA ILE A 471 7.86 -12.21 18.77
C ILE A 471 7.85 -13.24 19.91
N ASP A 472 8.32 -14.46 19.64
CA ASP A 472 8.48 -15.50 20.67
C ASP A 472 9.79 -15.30 21.48
N ALA A 473 10.86 -14.82 20.83
CA ALA A 473 12.17 -14.62 21.47
C ALA A 473 13.05 -13.61 20.72
N VAL A 474 13.92 -12.92 21.46
CA VAL A 474 15.09 -12.19 20.93
C VAL A 474 16.35 -12.74 21.58
N THR A 475 17.41 -12.93 20.80
CA THR A 475 18.72 -13.45 21.22
C THR A 475 19.86 -12.73 20.48
N PRO A 476 21.09 -12.67 21.03
CA PRO A 476 22.23 -12.15 20.28
C PRO A 476 22.54 -13.01 19.06
N LEU A 477 22.96 -12.36 17.97
CA LEU A 477 23.55 -13.07 16.84
C LEU A 477 25.03 -13.32 17.16
N THR A 478 25.35 -14.51 17.70
CA THR A 478 26.74 -14.92 17.91
C THR A 478 27.45 -15.11 16.56
N PRO A 479 28.71 -14.64 16.42
CA PRO A 479 29.56 -14.89 15.25
C PRO A 479 29.79 -16.37 14.94
#